data_AF-A0A485KEM6-F1
#
_entry.id   AF-A0A485KEM6-F1
#
_cell.length_a   1.000
_cell.length_b   1.000
_cell.length_c   1.000
_cell.angle_alpha   90.00
_cell.angle_beta   90.00
_cell.angle_gamma   90.00
#
_symmetry.space_group_name_H-M   'P 1'
#
loop_
_entity.id
_entity.type
_entity.pdbx_description
1 polymer ?
#
loop_
_entity_poly.entity_id
_entity_poly.type
_entity_poly.pdbx_seq_one_letter_code
_entity_poly.pdbx_strand_id
1 'polypeptide(L)'
;MVKATKEPKYVDDLEKWRNRERYEVPVAEAMAVKASMGLMVKEFISRSSSVTRDIDALQDGYKLVTSKPNSRVYTRRAAHPSLKECLTIGRTGDLSLDDLAYLMYSDTTEVLRHDQAIFYEHNFHDAAVLVNFHSRTAEDPFLFFGVKYYRISIPSSGLSEVRDTLYFEYCGSTTDANGNKVLYVVRDSEFLQNMAPLPGVIRLQFRSLHLFTELPDGSVEIVTRQFINPHGMIPAWMCNRQLVRYASMVETYPTALQYKRFLDKVNKQPVRRPRKIVNICNSCNAKMTKFSFKALYNCAYCGEIVCSKCLVAVPHAIDSSIPPACVKEEYCKRCFLEAQVSTRGSMSAGSRGSGDFLKGPFRSDAEATHSVTSSTQDDQLESYMSTGNTIVKTEVLVPATPSRDAMLVDSATAAFSQLQLSIEQQKQLVSQMQEQLKKRSQLP
;
A
#
# COMPACT_ATOMS: atom_id res chain seq x y z
N MET A 1 -10.56 3.70 -40.10
CA MET A 1 -11.06 2.38 -39.65
C MET A 1 -10.40 2.05 -38.32
N VAL A 2 -11.11 2.25 -37.21
CA VAL A 2 -10.67 1.82 -35.88
C VAL A 2 -10.77 0.30 -35.88
N LYS A 3 -9.63 -0.40 -35.82
CA LYS A 3 -9.63 -1.86 -35.66
C LYS A 3 -10.28 -2.16 -34.30
N ALA A 4 -11.38 -2.89 -34.32
CA ALA A 4 -11.94 -3.49 -33.13
C ALA A 4 -10.83 -4.29 -32.43
N THR A 5 -10.39 -3.80 -31.27
CA THR A 5 -9.50 -4.54 -30.38
C THR A 5 -10.25 -5.78 -29.95
N LYS A 6 -9.78 -6.96 -30.37
CA LYS A 6 -10.28 -8.23 -29.83
C LYS A 6 -10.17 -8.16 -28.31
N GLU A 7 -11.26 -8.49 -27.61
CA GLU A 7 -11.27 -8.58 -26.15
C GLU A 7 -10.12 -9.50 -25.69
N PRO A 8 -9.41 -9.15 -24.59
CA PRO A 8 -8.35 -9.98 -24.09
C PRO A 8 -8.90 -11.35 -23.71
N LYS A 9 -8.23 -12.43 -24.14
CA LYS A 9 -8.64 -13.82 -23.87
C LYS A 9 -8.99 -14.09 -22.39
N TYR A 10 -8.38 -13.36 -21.45
CA TYR A 10 -8.67 -13.49 -20.02
C TYR A 10 -9.99 -12.84 -19.57
N VAL A 11 -10.39 -11.70 -20.13
CA VAL A 11 -11.70 -11.09 -19.85
C VAL A 11 -12.79 -12.02 -20.35
N ASP A 12 -12.59 -12.59 -21.54
CA ASP A 12 -13.39 -13.65 -22.13
C ASP A 12 -13.52 -14.87 -21.22
N ASP A 13 -12.42 -15.35 -20.64
CA ASP A 13 -12.40 -16.51 -19.75
C ASP A 13 -13.07 -16.19 -18.40
N LEU A 14 -12.92 -14.96 -17.89
CA LEU A 14 -13.55 -14.50 -16.66
C LEU A 14 -15.06 -14.31 -16.83
N GLU A 15 -15.50 -13.72 -17.96
CA GLU A 15 -16.91 -13.59 -18.30
C GLU A 15 -17.54 -14.95 -18.63
N LYS A 16 -16.83 -15.82 -19.35
CA LYS A 16 -17.28 -17.21 -19.55
C LYS A 16 -17.33 -17.97 -18.25
N TRP A 17 -16.43 -17.74 -17.30
CA TRP A 17 -16.48 -18.31 -15.97
C TRP A 17 -17.69 -17.79 -15.17
N ARG A 18 -17.93 -16.46 -15.18
CA ARG A 18 -19.13 -15.83 -14.60
C ARG A 18 -20.41 -16.43 -15.18
N ASN A 19 -20.46 -16.62 -16.50
CA ASN A 19 -21.64 -17.08 -17.23
C ASN A 19 -21.83 -18.61 -17.22
N ARG A 20 -20.75 -19.42 -17.19
CA ARG A 20 -20.82 -20.89 -17.14
C ARG A 20 -21.24 -21.40 -15.77
N GLU A 21 -20.71 -20.81 -14.70
CA GLU A 21 -20.92 -21.34 -13.35
C GLU A 21 -22.20 -20.81 -12.70
N ARG A 22 -22.92 -19.87 -13.34
CA ARG A 22 -24.02 -19.10 -12.71
C ARG A 22 -23.60 -18.65 -11.31
N TYR A 23 -22.53 -17.84 -11.26
CA TYR A 23 -21.99 -17.35 -10.01
C TYR A 23 -23.01 -16.45 -9.31
N GLU A 24 -23.89 -17.06 -8.52
CA GLU A 24 -24.90 -16.39 -7.71
C GLU A 24 -24.64 -16.74 -6.27
N VAL A 25 -24.04 -15.81 -5.53
CA VAL A 25 -24.01 -15.86 -4.07
C VAL A 25 -25.39 -15.39 -3.60
N PRO A 26 -26.20 -16.24 -2.95
CA PRO A 26 -27.50 -15.83 -2.43
C PRO A 26 -27.36 -14.65 -1.49
N VAL A 27 -28.25 -13.65 -1.62
CA VAL A 27 -28.19 -12.43 -0.80
C VAL A 27 -28.21 -12.75 0.69
N ALA A 28 -29.03 -13.72 1.12
CA ALA A 28 -29.10 -14.13 2.52
C ALA A 28 -27.77 -14.68 3.05
N GLU A 29 -27.07 -15.49 2.25
CA GLU A 29 -25.75 -16.01 2.58
C GLU A 29 -24.71 -14.86 2.64
N ALA A 30 -24.73 -13.97 1.66
CA ALA A 30 -23.86 -12.79 1.65
C ALA A 30 -24.08 -11.90 2.90
N MET A 31 -25.32 -11.70 3.35
CA MET A 31 -25.60 -10.93 4.57
C MET A 31 -25.11 -11.64 5.84
N ALA A 32 -25.18 -12.97 5.90
CA ALA A 32 -24.59 -13.75 6.99
C ALA A 32 -23.05 -13.60 7.04
N VAL A 33 -22.41 -13.64 5.86
CA VAL A 33 -20.96 -13.37 5.73
C VAL A 33 -20.62 -11.95 6.21
N LYS A 34 -21.37 -10.93 5.76
CA LYS A 34 -21.20 -9.54 6.21
C LYS A 34 -21.29 -9.43 7.73
N ALA A 35 -22.27 -10.08 8.34
CA ALA A 35 -22.45 -10.08 9.80
C ALA A 35 -21.24 -10.72 10.51
N SER A 36 -20.75 -11.85 10.01
CA SER A 36 -19.55 -12.53 10.55
C SER A 36 -18.29 -11.64 10.45
N MET A 37 -18.05 -11.02 9.29
CA MET A 37 -16.94 -10.08 9.10
C MET A 37 -17.07 -8.86 10.03
N GLY A 38 -18.28 -8.33 10.19
CA GLY A 38 -18.56 -7.22 11.11
C GLY A 38 -18.30 -7.58 12.58
N LEU A 39 -18.61 -8.80 13.01
CA LEU A 39 -18.26 -9.28 14.35
C LEU A 39 -16.75 -9.39 14.54
N MET A 40 -16.01 -9.87 13.54
CA MET A 40 -14.54 -9.92 13.57
C MET A 40 -13.92 -8.52 13.77
N VAL A 41 -14.43 -7.50 13.06
CA VAL A 41 -13.99 -6.10 13.23
C VAL A 41 -14.25 -5.63 14.65
N LYS A 42 -15.48 -5.83 15.15
CA LYS A 42 -15.87 -5.42 16.51
C LYS A 42 -15.02 -6.10 17.58
N GLU A 43 -14.82 -7.41 17.46
CA GLU A 43 -13.98 -8.16 18.39
C GLU A 43 -12.55 -7.60 18.41
N PHE A 44 -11.95 -7.40 17.23
CA PHE A 44 -10.58 -6.90 17.15
C PHE A 44 -10.43 -5.50 17.74
N ILE A 45 -11.32 -4.57 17.40
CA ILE A 45 -11.31 -3.19 17.94
C ILE A 45 -11.54 -3.19 19.46
N SER A 46 -12.38 -4.09 19.97
CA SER A 46 -12.69 -4.14 21.41
C SER A 46 -11.56 -4.69 22.28
N ARG A 47 -10.67 -5.51 21.70
CA ARG A 47 -9.62 -6.23 22.44
C ARG A 47 -8.36 -5.42 22.69
N SER A 48 -8.11 -4.37 21.90
CA SER A 48 -6.85 -3.63 21.95
C SER A 48 -7.04 -2.16 21.61
N SER A 49 -6.29 -1.29 22.29
CA SER A 49 -6.24 0.15 22.03
C SER A 49 -4.97 0.54 21.28
N SER A 50 -4.86 1.78 20.82
CA SER A 50 -3.61 2.29 20.19
C SER A 50 -2.44 2.39 21.17
N VAL A 51 -2.74 2.46 22.47
CA VAL A 51 -1.73 2.53 23.53
C VAL A 51 -1.19 1.14 23.90
N THR A 52 -2.05 0.12 23.88
CA THR A 52 -1.72 -1.23 24.35
C THR A 52 -1.37 -2.20 23.23
N ARG A 53 -1.63 -1.84 21.96
CA ARG A 53 -1.50 -2.69 20.75
C ARG A 53 -0.25 -3.56 20.72
N ASP A 54 0.92 -2.96 20.97
CA ASP A 54 2.19 -3.67 20.93
C ASP A 54 2.32 -4.70 22.06
N ILE A 55 1.84 -4.36 23.26
CA ILE A 55 1.83 -5.24 24.43
C ILE A 55 0.85 -6.39 24.19
N ASP A 56 -0.36 -6.07 23.72
CA ASP A 56 -1.41 -7.05 23.43
C ASP A 56 -0.93 -8.04 22.37
N ALA A 57 -0.23 -7.58 21.34
CA ALA A 57 0.38 -8.45 20.32
C ALA A 57 1.37 -9.45 20.92
N LEU A 58 2.27 -9.00 21.81
CA LEU A 58 3.24 -9.88 22.46
C LEU A 58 2.55 -10.91 23.37
N GLN A 59 1.52 -10.50 24.10
CA GLN A 59 0.71 -11.39 24.94
C GLN A 59 -0.04 -12.44 24.11
N ASP A 60 -0.51 -12.04 22.92
CA ASP A 60 -1.14 -12.90 21.91
C ASP A 60 -0.15 -13.84 21.19
N GLY A 61 1.11 -13.88 21.62
CA GLY A 61 2.15 -14.76 21.11
C GLY A 61 2.80 -14.30 19.80
N TYR A 62 2.54 -13.07 19.37
CA TYR A 62 3.27 -12.47 18.27
C TYR A 62 4.71 -12.12 18.67
N LYS A 63 5.62 -12.25 17.70
CA LYS A 63 7.04 -11.89 17.85
C LYS A 63 7.39 -10.83 16.83
N LEU A 64 8.07 -9.78 17.26
CA LEU A 64 8.58 -8.73 16.37
C LEU A 64 9.59 -9.34 15.36
N VAL A 65 9.38 -9.08 14.08
CA VAL A 65 10.25 -9.55 12.98
C VAL A 65 10.97 -8.40 12.31
N THR A 66 10.31 -7.27 12.10
CA THR A 66 10.96 -6.07 11.56
C THR A 66 10.35 -4.80 12.16
N SER A 67 11.18 -3.77 12.27
CA SER A 67 10.79 -2.43 12.69
C SER A 67 11.38 -1.44 11.69
N LYS A 68 10.49 -0.69 11.04
CA LYS A 68 10.78 0.43 10.16
C LYS A 68 10.38 1.74 10.87
N PRO A 69 10.74 2.92 10.34
CA PRO A 69 10.45 4.20 11.01
C PRO A 69 8.97 4.41 11.35
N ASN A 70 8.05 3.98 10.47
CA ASN A 70 6.62 4.22 10.64
C ASN A 70 5.82 2.94 10.92
N SER A 71 6.47 1.78 11.04
CA SER A 71 5.77 0.52 11.23
C SER A 71 6.62 -0.56 11.90
N ARG A 72 5.94 -1.43 12.64
CA ARG A 72 6.46 -2.64 13.26
C ARG A 72 5.66 -3.82 12.76
N VAL A 73 6.36 -4.89 12.42
CA VAL A 73 5.74 -6.11 11.87
C VAL A 73 6.04 -7.26 12.80
N TYR A 74 4.98 -7.88 13.29
CA TYR A 74 5.01 -9.02 14.18
C TYR A 74 4.46 -10.26 13.48
N THR A 75 4.94 -11.44 13.84
CA THR A 75 4.39 -12.71 13.33
C THR A 75 4.17 -13.73 14.43
N ARG A 76 3.17 -14.59 14.25
CA ARG A 76 3.01 -15.82 15.03
C ARG A 76 2.67 -16.99 14.11
N ARG A 77 2.74 -18.21 14.65
CA ARG A 77 2.32 -19.42 13.93
C ARG A 77 0.80 -19.33 13.70
N ALA A 78 0.37 -19.56 12.46
CA ALA A 78 -1.05 -19.67 12.13
C ALA A 78 -1.59 -21.05 12.54
N ALA A 79 -2.90 -21.26 12.42
CA ALA A 79 -3.50 -22.59 12.60
C ALA A 79 -2.90 -23.64 11.65
N HIS A 80 -2.48 -23.21 10.45
CA HIS A 80 -1.74 -24.06 9.53
C HIS A 80 -0.31 -24.33 10.05
N PRO A 81 0.16 -25.60 10.05
CA PRO A 81 1.35 -26.03 10.82
C PRO A 81 2.65 -25.30 10.44
N SER A 82 2.79 -24.91 9.17
CA SER A 82 4.03 -24.32 8.63
C SER A 82 3.90 -22.84 8.25
N LEU A 83 2.69 -22.28 8.28
CA LEU A 83 2.45 -20.89 7.86
C LEU A 83 2.33 -19.97 9.07
N LYS A 84 2.56 -18.69 8.83
CA LYS A 84 2.45 -17.63 9.83
C LYS A 84 1.27 -16.73 9.52
N GLU A 85 0.78 -16.07 10.55
CA GLU A 85 0.02 -14.84 10.40
C GLU A 85 0.86 -13.66 10.86
N CYS A 86 0.52 -12.49 10.34
CA CYS A 86 1.27 -11.26 10.52
C CYS A 86 0.36 -10.17 11.09
N LEU A 87 0.92 -9.35 11.98
CA LEU A 87 0.32 -8.13 12.49
C LEU A 87 1.29 -6.97 12.24
N THR A 88 0.89 -5.98 11.47
CA THR A 88 1.62 -4.72 11.33
C THR A 88 0.94 -3.65 12.17
N ILE A 89 1.72 -2.91 12.92
CA ILE A 89 1.31 -1.73 13.66
C ILE A 89 2.16 -0.56 13.15
N GLY A 90 1.52 0.44 12.57
CA GLY A 90 2.19 1.61 12.03
C GLY A 90 1.45 2.90 12.36
N ARG A 91 2.11 4.01 12.05
CA ARG A 91 1.59 5.37 12.29
C ARG A 91 2.09 6.30 11.20
N THR A 92 1.22 7.15 10.70
CA THR A 92 1.58 8.16 9.69
C THR A 92 1.03 9.53 10.07
N GLY A 93 1.85 10.56 9.94
CA GLY A 93 1.43 11.96 10.01
C GLY A 93 1.22 12.61 8.64
N ASP A 94 1.54 11.90 7.55
CA ASP A 94 1.52 12.44 6.20
C ASP A 94 0.18 12.20 5.47
N LEU A 95 -0.63 11.28 5.98
CA LEU A 95 -1.90 10.84 5.40
C LEU A 95 -3.05 11.02 6.39
N SER A 96 -4.14 11.63 5.91
CA SER A 96 -5.40 11.68 6.65
C SER A 96 -6.21 10.38 6.52
N LEU A 97 -7.30 10.24 7.30
CA LEU A 97 -8.26 9.16 7.08
C LEU A 97 -8.88 9.23 5.68
N ASP A 98 -9.17 10.42 5.16
CA ASP A 98 -9.75 10.59 3.82
C ASP A 98 -8.77 10.16 2.72
N ASP A 99 -7.48 10.43 2.90
CA ASP A 99 -6.41 9.94 2.02
C ASP A 99 -6.39 8.41 1.97
N LEU A 100 -6.50 7.75 3.12
CA LEU A 100 -6.51 6.30 3.24
C LEU A 100 -7.83 5.68 2.73
N ALA A 101 -8.97 6.33 2.98
CA ALA A 101 -10.26 5.94 2.43
C ALA A 101 -10.22 5.95 0.89
N TYR A 102 -9.67 7.02 0.29
CA TYR A 102 -9.51 7.12 -1.16
C TYR A 102 -8.54 6.08 -1.71
N LEU A 103 -7.42 5.83 -1.04
CA LEU A 103 -6.46 4.79 -1.44
C LEU A 103 -7.12 3.40 -1.46
N MET A 104 -7.86 3.05 -0.40
CA MET A 104 -8.35 1.70 -0.18
C MET A 104 -9.67 1.38 -0.89
N TYR A 105 -10.46 2.39 -1.24
CA TYR A 105 -11.77 2.18 -1.83
C TYR A 105 -11.71 1.89 -3.34
N SER A 106 -12.39 0.83 -3.77
CA SER A 106 -12.61 0.45 -5.17
C SER A 106 -13.91 -0.34 -5.32
N ASP A 107 -14.90 0.18 -6.03
CA ASP A 107 -16.19 -0.51 -6.28
C ASP A 107 -16.45 -0.81 -7.75
N THR A 108 -15.49 -0.47 -8.62
CA THR A 108 -15.50 -0.80 -10.04
C THR A 108 -14.27 -1.62 -10.40
N THR A 109 -14.40 -2.45 -11.43
CA THR A 109 -13.30 -3.27 -11.95
C THR A 109 -12.12 -2.43 -12.43
N GLU A 110 -12.37 -1.30 -13.09
CA GLU A 110 -11.32 -0.40 -13.59
C GLU A 110 -10.45 0.12 -12.43
N VAL A 111 -11.07 0.68 -11.39
CA VAL A 111 -10.34 1.21 -10.22
C VAL A 111 -9.61 0.10 -9.49
N LEU A 112 -10.26 -1.07 -9.29
CA LEU A 112 -9.62 -2.21 -8.64
C LEU A 112 -8.39 -2.69 -9.42
N ARG A 113 -8.46 -2.78 -10.75
CA ARG A 113 -7.32 -3.16 -11.59
C ARG A 113 -6.14 -2.22 -11.42
N HIS A 114 -6.39 -0.90 -11.46
CA HIS A 114 -5.35 0.09 -11.22
C HIS A 114 -4.74 -0.02 -9.81
N ASP A 115 -5.56 -0.19 -8.78
CA ASP A 115 -5.10 -0.37 -7.40
C ASP A 115 -4.22 -1.62 -7.26
N GLN A 116 -4.66 -2.76 -7.80
CA GLN A 116 -3.87 -4.00 -7.74
C GLN A 116 -2.58 -3.90 -8.56
N ALA A 117 -2.58 -3.22 -9.70
CA ALA A 117 -1.37 -2.98 -10.49
C ALA A 117 -0.36 -2.10 -9.74
N ILE A 118 -0.81 -1.11 -8.98
CA ILE A 118 0.07 -0.29 -8.12
C ILE A 118 0.76 -1.15 -7.06
N PHE A 119 0.05 -2.10 -6.45
CA PHE A 119 0.58 -2.90 -5.34
C PHE A 119 1.37 -4.14 -5.79
N TYR A 120 1.00 -4.78 -6.89
CA TYR A 120 1.63 -6.02 -7.36
C TYR A 120 2.56 -5.83 -8.57
N GLU A 121 2.48 -4.70 -9.27
CA GLU A 121 3.30 -4.35 -10.43
C GLU A 121 3.42 -5.50 -11.46
N HIS A 122 4.64 -5.99 -11.72
CA HIS A 122 4.94 -7.07 -12.66
C HIS A 122 4.33 -8.42 -12.25
N ASN A 123 3.85 -8.56 -11.01
CA ASN A 123 3.13 -9.75 -10.56
C ASN A 123 1.62 -9.66 -10.81
N PHE A 124 1.11 -8.51 -11.26
CA PHE A 124 -0.30 -8.33 -11.54
C PHE A 124 -0.71 -8.97 -12.87
N HIS A 125 -1.76 -9.80 -12.83
CA HIS A 125 -2.34 -10.40 -14.03
C HIS A 125 -3.74 -9.87 -14.31
N ASP A 126 -4.61 -9.80 -13.30
CA ASP A 126 -5.98 -9.30 -13.46
C ASP A 126 -6.64 -9.00 -12.11
N ALA A 127 -7.70 -8.20 -12.13
CA ALA A 127 -8.64 -8.05 -11.03
C ALA A 127 -10.03 -7.67 -11.54
N ALA A 128 -11.07 -8.03 -10.79
CA ALA A 128 -12.44 -7.67 -11.11
C ALA A 128 -13.29 -7.50 -9.85
N VAL A 129 -14.18 -6.51 -9.89
CA VAL A 129 -15.31 -6.43 -8.97
C VAL A 129 -16.44 -7.25 -9.59
N LEU A 130 -16.85 -8.31 -8.91
CA LEU A 130 -17.80 -9.28 -9.45
C LEU A 130 -19.23 -8.99 -9.00
N VAL A 131 -19.40 -8.62 -7.73
CA VAL A 131 -20.71 -8.35 -7.12
C VAL A 131 -20.58 -7.19 -6.14
N ASN A 132 -21.51 -6.24 -6.22
CA ASN A 132 -21.68 -5.14 -5.26
C ASN A 132 -23.00 -5.33 -4.52
N PHE A 133 -22.95 -5.73 -3.24
CA PHE A 133 -24.13 -5.84 -2.38
C PHE A 133 -24.42 -4.53 -1.64
N HIS A 134 -23.36 -3.82 -1.24
CA HIS A 134 -23.45 -2.46 -0.70
C HIS A 134 -22.36 -1.59 -1.30
N SER A 135 -22.68 -0.32 -1.50
CA SER A 135 -21.77 0.74 -1.95
C SER A 135 -21.92 1.94 -1.03
N ARG A 136 -21.14 3.00 -1.30
CA ARG A 136 -21.14 4.26 -0.53
C ARG A 136 -22.54 4.78 -0.26
N THR A 137 -22.70 5.34 0.94
CA THR A 137 -23.91 6.04 1.38
C THR A 137 -23.55 7.46 1.82
N ALA A 138 -24.56 8.30 2.06
CA ALA A 138 -24.33 9.63 2.61
C ALA A 138 -23.77 9.55 4.04
N GLU A 139 -24.21 8.54 4.80
CA GLU A 139 -23.83 8.29 6.18
C GLU A 139 -22.44 7.66 6.29
N ASP A 140 -22.11 6.72 5.40
CA ASP A 140 -20.81 6.08 5.31
C ASP A 140 -20.26 6.13 3.87
N PRO A 141 -19.45 7.15 3.53
CA PRO A 141 -18.84 7.31 2.21
C PRO A 141 -17.67 6.34 1.95
N PHE A 142 -17.35 5.47 2.92
CA PHE A 142 -16.36 4.40 2.76
C PHE A 142 -17.02 3.01 2.69
N LEU A 143 -18.35 2.92 2.78
CA LEU A 143 -19.06 1.64 2.76
C LEU A 143 -18.90 0.90 1.43
N PHE A 144 -18.43 -0.34 1.50
CA PHE A 144 -18.52 -1.31 0.41
C PHE A 144 -18.71 -2.71 1.00
N PHE A 145 -19.58 -3.51 0.41
CA PHE A 145 -19.63 -4.95 0.65
C PHE A 145 -19.87 -5.68 -0.66
N GLY A 146 -19.00 -6.61 -1.01
CA GLY A 146 -19.05 -7.25 -2.32
C GLY A 146 -18.07 -8.39 -2.47
N VAL A 147 -18.09 -9.01 -3.65
CA VAL A 147 -17.16 -10.06 -4.05
C VAL A 147 -16.17 -9.49 -5.07
N LYS A 148 -14.90 -9.71 -4.80
CA LYS A 148 -13.79 -9.30 -5.67
C LYS A 148 -12.93 -10.50 -6.03
N TYR A 149 -12.23 -10.33 -7.14
CA TYR A 149 -11.31 -11.29 -7.69
C TYR A 149 -9.98 -10.60 -7.99
N TYR A 150 -8.88 -11.31 -7.80
CA TYR A 150 -7.62 -10.95 -8.46
C TYR A 150 -6.80 -12.18 -8.83
N ARG A 151 -5.92 -11.98 -9.80
CA ARG A 151 -4.94 -12.93 -10.29
C ARG A 151 -3.56 -12.32 -10.24
N ILE A 152 -2.63 -13.06 -9.65
CA ILE A 152 -1.24 -12.64 -9.51
C ILE A 152 -0.30 -13.79 -9.75
N SER A 153 0.95 -13.48 -10.07
CA SER A 153 2.03 -14.41 -9.91
C SER A 153 2.67 -14.27 -8.55
N ILE A 154 2.96 -15.39 -7.90
CA ILE A 154 3.75 -15.42 -6.68
C ILE A 154 5.15 -15.89 -7.07
N PRO A 155 6.20 -15.07 -6.89
CA PRO A 155 7.57 -15.48 -7.15
C PRO A 155 7.93 -16.71 -6.31
N SER A 156 8.40 -17.79 -6.97
CA SER A 156 8.92 -19.00 -6.33
C SER A 156 10.40 -19.26 -6.70
N SER A 157 11.02 -20.32 -6.19
CA SER A 157 12.44 -20.64 -6.44
C SER A 157 12.68 -21.02 -7.90
N GLY A 158 12.92 -20.01 -8.75
CA GLY A 158 13.28 -20.18 -10.16
C GLY A 158 12.09 -20.22 -11.13
N LEU A 159 10.85 -20.19 -10.64
CA LEU A 159 9.63 -20.14 -11.44
C LEU A 159 8.66 -19.10 -10.86
N SER A 160 7.72 -18.66 -11.68
CA SER A 160 6.62 -17.80 -11.25
C SER A 160 5.34 -18.62 -11.26
N GLU A 161 4.72 -18.80 -10.09
CA GLU A 161 3.52 -19.61 -9.96
C GLU A 161 2.27 -18.72 -9.94
N VAL A 162 1.34 -18.97 -10.84
CA VAL A 162 0.12 -18.15 -10.96
C VAL A 162 -0.91 -18.60 -9.93
N ARG A 163 -1.52 -17.63 -9.26
CA ARG A 163 -2.65 -17.82 -8.35
C ARG A 163 -3.80 -16.92 -8.72
N ASP A 164 -5.00 -17.44 -8.54
CA ASP A 164 -6.21 -16.64 -8.48
C ASP A 164 -6.75 -16.61 -7.06
N THR A 165 -7.56 -15.61 -6.75
CA THR A 165 -8.33 -15.60 -5.52
C THR A 165 -9.65 -14.89 -5.72
N LEU A 166 -10.61 -15.30 -4.89
CA LEU A 166 -11.97 -14.85 -4.88
C LEU A 166 -12.33 -14.63 -3.42
N TYR A 167 -12.82 -13.43 -3.08
CA TYR A 167 -12.98 -13.04 -1.69
C TYR A 167 -14.12 -12.05 -1.51
N PHE A 168 -14.72 -12.10 -0.33
CA PHE A 168 -15.54 -10.99 0.13
C PHE A 168 -14.64 -9.86 0.61
N GLU A 169 -15.00 -8.63 0.26
CA GLU A 169 -14.46 -7.44 0.89
C GLU A 169 -15.60 -6.69 1.58
N TYR A 170 -15.37 -6.30 2.84
CA TYR A 170 -16.24 -5.43 3.61
C TYR A 170 -15.42 -4.26 4.14
N CYS A 171 -15.74 -3.04 3.72
CA CYS A 171 -15.19 -1.84 4.32
C CYS A 171 -16.27 -0.86 4.72
N GLY A 172 -15.94 -0.02 5.69
CA GLY A 172 -16.83 1.00 6.23
C GLY A 172 -16.16 1.74 7.39
N SER A 173 -16.93 2.61 8.03
CA SER A 173 -16.49 3.40 9.17
C SER A 173 -17.15 2.95 10.47
N THR A 174 -16.45 3.14 11.59
CA THR A 174 -16.92 2.88 12.95
C THR A 174 -16.17 3.77 13.94
N THR A 175 -16.47 3.65 15.21
CA THR A 175 -15.77 4.30 16.31
C THR A 175 -15.16 3.25 17.24
N ASP A 176 -13.97 3.50 17.79
CA ASP A 176 -13.38 2.66 18.84
C ASP A 176 -13.94 2.98 20.24
N ALA A 177 -13.49 2.26 21.26
CA ALA A 177 -13.92 2.47 22.65
C ALA A 177 -13.54 3.85 23.22
N ASN A 178 -12.57 4.55 22.60
CA ASN A 178 -12.10 5.87 23.01
C ASN A 178 -12.81 7.00 22.26
N GLY A 179 -13.74 6.69 21.35
CA GLY A 179 -14.41 7.70 20.54
C GLY A 179 -13.67 8.08 19.25
N ASN A 180 -12.54 7.43 18.93
CA ASN A 180 -11.77 7.72 17.73
C ASN A 180 -12.47 7.15 16.49
N LYS A 181 -12.43 7.90 15.38
CA LYS A 181 -12.93 7.43 14.08
C LYS A 181 -12.00 6.34 13.54
N VAL A 182 -12.60 5.24 13.09
CA VAL A 182 -11.90 4.09 12.52
C VAL A 182 -12.48 3.76 11.15
N LEU A 183 -11.62 3.65 10.15
CA LEU A 183 -11.95 2.98 8.88
C LEU A 183 -11.47 1.54 8.94
N TYR A 184 -12.30 0.59 8.49
CA TYR A 184 -11.90 -0.81 8.41
C TYR A 184 -12.02 -1.35 6.99
N VAL A 185 -11.13 -2.28 6.63
CA VAL A 185 -11.23 -3.10 5.43
C VAL A 185 -10.96 -4.55 5.82
N VAL A 186 -11.97 -5.40 5.69
CA VAL A 186 -11.84 -6.84 5.90
C VAL A 186 -11.96 -7.56 4.57
N ARG A 187 -11.05 -8.48 4.31
CA ARG A 187 -11.07 -9.35 3.14
C ARG A 187 -10.94 -10.78 3.60
N ASP A 188 -11.81 -11.64 3.08
CA ASP A 188 -11.81 -13.05 3.44
C ASP A 188 -12.22 -13.92 2.25
N SER A 189 -11.30 -14.79 1.85
CA SER A 189 -11.53 -15.79 0.78
C SER A 189 -12.11 -17.10 1.31
N GLU A 190 -12.15 -17.31 2.63
CA GLU A 190 -12.58 -18.57 3.24
C GLU A 190 -14.05 -18.88 2.96
N PHE A 191 -14.90 -17.85 2.90
CA PHE A 191 -16.32 -17.99 2.58
C PHE A 191 -16.60 -18.48 1.15
N LEU A 192 -15.59 -18.52 0.27
CA LEU A 192 -15.74 -18.86 -1.15
C LEU A 192 -14.83 -20.03 -1.57
N GLN A 193 -14.35 -20.84 -0.63
CA GLN A 193 -13.44 -21.97 -0.92
C GLN A 193 -14.08 -23.08 -1.76
N ASN A 194 -15.40 -23.25 -1.68
CA ASN A 194 -16.12 -24.25 -2.45
C ASN A 194 -16.23 -23.90 -3.94
N MET A 195 -15.90 -22.66 -4.31
CA MET A 195 -15.94 -22.19 -5.70
C MET A 195 -14.67 -22.59 -6.44
N ALA A 196 -14.82 -23.25 -7.58
CA ALA A 196 -13.70 -23.79 -8.34
C ALA A 196 -12.72 -22.68 -8.80
N PRO A 197 -11.40 -22.95 -8.84
CA PRO A 197 -10.42 -22.07 -9.47
C PRO A 197 -10.65 -21.97 -10.99
N LEU A 198 -10.15 -20.90 -11.61
CA LEU A 198 -10.06 -20.88 -13.06
C LEU A 198 -9.19 -22.05 -13.58
N PRO A 199 -9.42 -22.54 -14.82
CA PRO A 199 -8.59 -23.59 -15.38
C PRO A 199 -7.10 -23.23 -15.39
N GLY A 200 -6.25 -24.15 -14.90
CA GLY A 200 -4.80 -23.99 -14.94
C GLY A 200 -4.21 -23.02 -13.91
N VAL A 201 -4.98 -22.61 -12.89
CA VAL A 201 -4.48 -21.83 -11.76
C VAL A 201 -4.82 -22.51 -10.43
N ILE A 202 -4.01 -22.24 -9.41
CA ILE A 202 -4.25 -22.70 -8.04
C ILE A 202 -4.91 -21.55 -7.27
N ARG A 203 -5.94 -21.86 -6.46
CA ARG A 203 -6.63 -20.90 -5.61
C ARG A 203 -5.76 -20.51 -4.41
N LEU A 204 -5.47 -19.22 -4.29
CA LEU A 204 -4.86 -18.59 -3.11
C LEU A 204 -5.95 -18.35 -2.07
N GLN A 205 -5.72 -18.81 -0.85
CA GLN A 205 -6.52 -18.45 0.32
C GLN A 205 -5.80 -17.34 1.09
N PHE A 206 -6.52 -16.28 1.44
CA PHE A 206 -6.04 -15.25 2.34
C PHE A 206 -7.17 -14.67 3.19
N ARG A 207 -6.75 -14.05 4.30
CA ARG A 207 -7.59 -13.26 5.21
C ARG A 207 -6.82 -12.01 5.58
N SER A 208 -7.46 -10.84 5.53
CA SER A 208 -6.84 -9.61 5.98
C SER A 208 -7.82 -8.67 6.64
N LEU A 209 -7.39 -8.02 7.72
CA LEU A 209 -8.05 -6.90 8.37
C LEU A 209 -7.12 -5.71 8.31
N HIS A 210 -7.61 -4.56 7.85
CA HIS A 210 -6.93 -3.27 7.92
C HIS A 210 -7.80 -2.34 8.76
N LEU A 211 -7.18 -1.65 9.72
CA LEU A 211 -7.78 -0.61 10.54
C LEU A 211 -6.97 0.66 10.38
N PHE A 212 -7.66 1.77 10.18
CA PHE A 212 -7.08 3.12 10.13
C PHE A 212 -7.78 3.95 11.19
N THR A 213 -7.07 4.30 12.26
CA THR A 213 -7.63 5.02 13.41
C THR A 213 -7.03 6.41 13.48
N GLU A 214 -7.87 7.44 13.42
CA GLU A 214 -7.44 8.82 13.65
C GLU A 214 -7.16 9.03 15.13
N LEU A 215 -5.96 9.51 15.46
CA LEU A 215 -5.52 9.75 16.82
C LEU A 215 -5.72 11.22 17.21
N PRO A 216 -5.76 11.54 18.53
CA PRO A 216 -5.96 12.91 19.00
C PRO A 216 -4.93 13.94 18.51
N ASP A 217 -3.74 13.49 18.09
CA ASP A 217 -2.69 14.36 17.54
C ASP A 217 -2.81 14.58 16.02
N GLY A 218 -3.88 14.09 15.39
CA GLY A 218 -4.14 14.19 13.96
C GLY A 218 -3.38 13.18 13.10
N SER A 219 -2.54 12.34 13.70
CA SER A 219 -1.91 11.23 12.99
C SER A 219 -2.89 10.06 12.82
N VAL A 220 -2.62 9.19 11.85
CA VAL A 220 -3.40 7.97 11.65
C VAL A 220 -2.57 6.76 12.04
N GLU A 221 -3.10 5.96 12.96
CA GLU A 221 -2.59 4.64 13.23
C GLU A 221 -3.09 3.65 12.18
N ILE A 222 -2.19 2.80 11.70
CA ILE A 222 -2.47 1.78 10.70
C ILE A 222 -2.22 0.42 11.34
N VAL A 223 -3.25 -0.41 11.44
CA VAL A 223 -3.09 -1.80 11.87
C VAL A 223 -3.55 -2.76 10.79
N THR A 224 -2.69 -3.70 10.44
CA THR A 224 -3.03 -4.74 9.47
C THR A 224 -2.78 -6.11 10.07
N ARG A 225 -3.76 -7.00 9.99
CA ARG A 225 -3.61 -8.42 10.32
C ARG A 225 -3.78 -9.21 9.04
N GLN A 226 -2.86 -10.12 8.74
CA GLN A 226 -2.84 -10.82 7.46
C GLN A 226 -2.43 -12.29 7.62
N PHE A 227 -3.11 -13.16 6.89
CA PHE A 227 -2.77 -14.56 6.70
C PHE A 227 -2.89 -14.91 5.22
N ILE A 228 -1.93 -15.66 4.71
CA ILE A 228 -1.89 -16.09 3.30
C ILE A 228 -1.49 -17.56 3.25
N ASN A 229 -2.27 -18.36 2.53
CA ASN A 229 -1.97 -19.72 2.13
C ASN A 229 -2.05 -19.82 0.59
N PRO A 230 -0.91 -19.86 -0.10
CA PRO A 230 -0.90 -19.93 -1.56
C PRO A 230 -1.31 -21.30 -2.09
N HIS A 231 -1.38 -22.34 -1.27
CA HIS A 231 -1.50 -23.73 -1.70
C HIS A 231 -0.41 -24.12 -2.75
N GLY A 232 -0.48 -25.36 -3.24
CA GLY A 232 0.48 -25.89 -4.19
C GLY A 232 1.86 -26.10 -3.58
N MET A 233 2.90 -25.95 -4.39
CA MET A 233 4.27 -26.36 -4.05
C MET A 233 5.13 -25.22 -3.50
N ILE A 234 4.56 -24.06 -3.18
CA ILE A 234 5.31 -22.91 -2.66
C ILE A 234 5.82 -23.23 -1.24
N PRO A 235 7.15 -23.27 -1.02
CA PRO A 235 7.69 -23.61 0.29
C PRO A 235 7.25 -22.62 1.37
N ALA A 236 6.90 -23.14 2.55
CA ALA A 236 6.35 -22.31 3.64
C ALA A 236 7.29 -21.17 4.07
N TRP A 237 8.61 -21.40 4.10
CA TRP A 237 9.58 -20.35 4.44
C TRP A 237 9.52 -19.17 3.46
N MET A 238 9.26 -19.44 2.18
CA MET A 238 9.17 -18.43 1.13
C MET A 238 7.85 -17.67 1.23
N CYS A 239 6.74 -18.40 1.43
CA CYS A 239 5.44 -17.79 1.71
C CYS A 239 5.52 -16.84 2.92
N ASN A 240 6.13 -17.30 4.02
CA ASN A 240 6.29 -16.50 5.23
C ASN A 240 7.20 -15.26 5.00
N ARG A 241 8.24 -15.37 4.16
CA ARG A 241 9.08 -14.22 3.76
C ARG A 241 8.27 -13.19 2.95
N GLN A 242 7.46 -13.64 1.99
CA GLN A 242 6.61 -12.75 1.19
C GLN A 242 5.52 -12.10 2.04
N LEU A 243 4.91 -12.82 2.98
CA LEU A 243 3.93 -12.28 3.91
C LEU A 243 4.50 -11.07 4.69
N VAL A 244 5.70 -11.20 5.26
CA VAL A 244 6.36 -10.09 6.00
C VAL A 244 6.70 -8.91 5.08
N ARG A 245 7.04 -9.18 3.82
CA ARG A 245 7.28 -8.12 2.82
C ARG A 245 6.00 -7.35 2.51
N TYR A 246 4.90 -8.03 2.22
CA TYR A 246 3.60 -7.40 1.99
C TYR A 246 3.10 -6.64 3.22
N ALA A 247 3.33 -7.19 4.41
CA ALA A 247 3.01 -6.52 5.67
C ALA A 247 3.76 -5.19 5.87
N SER A 248 4.92 -5.03 5.22
CA SER A 248 5.74 -3.81 5.25
C SER A 248 5.35 -2.76 4.20
N MET A 249 4.31 -3.02 3.37
CA MET A 249 3.84 -2.07 2.34
C MET A 249 3.13 -0.85 2.90
N VAL A 250 2.82 -0.81 4.20
CA VAL A 250 2.26 0.38 4.85
C VAL A 250 3.17 1.61 4.66
N GLU A 251 4.49 1.40 4.56
CA GLU A 251 5.47 2.46 4.28
C GLU A 251 5.31 3.09 2.89
N THR A 252 4.60 2.42 1.98
CA THR A 252 4.50 2.80 0.59
C THR A 252 3.14 3.41 0.25
N TYR A 253 2.24 3.52 1.23
CA TYR A 253 0.93 4.14 1.08
C TYR A 253 0.99 5.59 0.58
N PRO A 254 1.91 6.46 1.04
CA PRO A 254 2.01 7.81 0.48
C PRO A 254 2.30 7.82 -1.03
N THR A 255 3.22 6.96 -1.46
CA THR A 255 3.56 6.81 -2.89
C THR A 255 2.40 6.19 -3.68
N ALA A 256 1.76 5.15 -3.15
CA ALA A 256 0.63 4.48 -3.79
C ALA A 256 -0.57 5.44 -3.96
N LEU A 257 -0.85 6.25 -2.93
CA LEU A 257 -1.86 7.30 -2.99
C LEU A 257 -1.54 8.32 -4.09
N GLN A 258 -0.27 8.73 -4.20
CA GLN A 258 0.14 9.66 -5.23
C GLN A 258 0.02 9.06 -6.64
N TYR A 259 0.35 7.77 -6.82
CA TYR A 259 0.10 7.06 -8.08
C TYR A 259 -1.40 7.05 -8.42
N LYS A 260 -2.26 6.68 -7.47
CA LYS A 260 -3.71 6.64 -7.69
C LYS A 260 -4.27 8.00 -8.09
N ARG A 261 -3.94 9.07 -7.35
CA ARG A 261 -4.34 10.45 -7.68
C ARG A 261 -3.87 10.90 -9.05
N PHE A 262 -2.63 10.55 -9.39
CA PHE A 262 -2.05 10.92 -10.66
C PHE A 262 -2.73 10.18 -11.83
N LEU A 263 -2.98 8.87 -11.70
CA LEU A 263 -3.69 8.09 -12.71
C LEU A 263 -5.12 8.59 -12.91
N ASP A 264 -5.84 8.92 -11.83
CA ASP A 264 -7.18 9.54 -11.93
C ASP A 264 -7.14 10.86 -12.72
N LYS A 265 -6.10 11.68 -12.51
CA LYS A 265 -5.90 12.92 -13.28
C LYS A 265 -5.62 12.64 -14.75
N VAL A 266 -4.78 11.64 -15.05
CA VAL A 266 -4.44 11.24 -16.42
C VAL A 266 -5.67 10.69 -17.15
N ASN A 267 -6.44 9.80 -16.51
CA ASN A 267 -7.62 9.17 -17.10
C ASN A 267 -8.73 10.19 -17.40
N LYS A 268 -8.87 11.24 -16.58
CA LYS A 268 -9.81 12.35 -16.82
C LYS A 268 -9.40 13.26 -17.99
N GLN A 269 -8.12 13.26 -18.38
CA GLN A 269 -7.59 14.12 -19.44
C GLN A 269 -6.63 13.32 -20.35
N PRO A 270 -7.16 12.43 -21.20
CA PRO A 270 -6.34 11.53 -22.02
C PRO A 270 -5.63 12.22 -23.20
N VAL A 271 -5.71 13.55 -23.32
CA VAL A 271 -5.15 14.30 -24.45
C VAL A 271 -3.63 14.26 -24.40
N ARG A 272 -3.05 13.35 -25.18
CA ARG A 272 -1.61 13.29 -25.41
C ARG A 272 -1.16 14.54 -26.16
N ARG A 273 -0.34 15.36 -25.50
CA ARG A 273 0.23 16.57 -26.12
C ARG A 273 1.33 16.19 -27.11
N PRO A 274 1.49 16.95 -28.21
CA PRO A 274 2.54 16.69 -29.19
C PRO A 274 3.92 16.76 -28.53
N ARG A 275 4.80 15.84 -28.93
CA ARG A 275 6.18 15.78 -28.41
C ARG A 275 6.95 17.02 -28.86
N LYS A 276 7.49 17.77 -27.90
CA LYS A 276 8.40 18.88 -28.19
C LYS A 276 9.82 18.36 -28.30
N ILE A 277 10.61 18.92 -29.22
CA ILE A 277 12.04 18.64 -29.35
C ILE A 277 12.79 19.87 -28.85
N VAL A 278 13.14 19.85 -27.56
CA VAL A 278 13.90 20.89 -26.85
C VAL A 278 15.05 20.25 -26.08
N ASN A 279 16.17 20.95 -25.98
CA ASN A 279 17.38 20.47 -25.28
C ASN A 279 17.42 20.90 -23.81
N ILE A 280 16.27 21.12 -23.17
CA ILE A 280 16.16 21.58 -21.78
C ILE A 280 15.12 20.72 -21.07
N CYS A 281 15.49 20.19 -19.90
CA CYS A 281 14.55 19.43 -19.07
C CYS A 281 13.44 20.33 -18.54
N ASN A 282 12.17 19.99 -18.79
CA ASN A 282 11.02 20.77 -18.34
C ASN A 282 10.83 20.79 -16.81
N SER A 283 11.41 19.83 -16.09
CA SER A 283 11.29 19.77 -14.62
C SER A 283 12.40 20.53 -13.89
N CYS A 284 13.66 20.38 -14.30
CA CYS A 284 14.81 20.99 -13.59
C CYS A 284 15.52 22.08 -14.38
N ASN A 285 15.08 22.38 -15.60
CA ASN A 285 15.71 23.35 -16.51
C ASN A 285 17.18 23.07 -16.87
N ALA A 286 17.69 21.86 -16.58
CA ALA A 286 19.03 21.47 -16.97
C ALA A 286 19.13 21.41 -18.51
N LYS A 287 20.17 22.05 -19.06
CA LYS A 287 20.51 21.95 -20.48
C LYS A 287 21.06 20.55 -20.78
N MET A 288 20.58 19.97 -21.88
CA MET A 288 20.95 18.64 -22.36
C MET A 288 21.81 18.84 -23.61
N THR A 289 23.14 18.80 -23.47
CA THR A 289 24.07 18.99 -24.59
C THR A 289 24.18 17.69 -25.41
N LYS A 290 24.34 17.82 -26.75
CA LYS A 290 24.42 16.70 -27.71
C LYS A 290 25.55 15.69 -27.43
N PHE A 291 26.50 16.03 -26.56
CA PHE A 291 27.63 15.17 -26.15
C PHE A 291 27.42 14.46 -24.82
N SER A 292 26.30 14.73 -24.13
CA SER A 292 25.94 13.98 -22.94
C SER A 292 25.16 12.73 -23.35
N PHE A 293 25.66 11.55 -23.01
CA PHE A 293 25.01 10.24 -23.21
C PHE A 293 23.69 10.08 -22.42
N LYS A 294 22.99 11.18 -22.09
CA LYS A 294 21.76 11.18 -21.31
C LYS A 294 20.59 10.94 -22.26
N ALA A 295 19.93 9.79 -22.11
CA ALA A 295 18.67 9.51 -22.80
C ALA A 295 17.65 10.64 -22.54
N LEU A 296 16.96 11.07 -23.60
CA LEU A 296 15.87 12.03 -23.54
C LEU A 296 14.56 11.27 -23.46
N TYR A 297 13.73 11.64 -22.48
CA TYR A 297 12.43 11.04 -22.25
C TYR A 297 11.33 12.07 -22.47
N ASN A 298 10.20 11.63 -23.01
CA ASN A 298 9.00 12.46 -23.11
C ASN A 298 8.01 12.02 -22.03
N CYS A 299 7.49 12.98 -21.26
CA CYS A 299 6.40 12.70 -20.33
C CYS A 299 5.15 12.22 -21.08
N ALA A 300 4.60 11.07 -20.71
CA ALA A 300 3.42 10.51 -21.36
C ALA A 300 2.15 11.38 -21.20
N TYR A 301 2.07 12.18 -20.14
CA TYR A 301 0.94 13.09 -19.90
C TYR A 301 1.09 14.43 -20.64
N CYS A 302 2.18 15.18 -20.41
CA CYS A 302 2.32 16.54 -20.93
C CYS A 302 3.15 16.66 -22.23
N GLY A 303 3.80 15.59 -22.69
CA GLY A 303 4.62 15.56 -23.91
C GLY A 303 6.00 16.24 -23.81
N GLU A 304 6.27 16.96 -22.72
CA GLU A 304 7.51 17.70 -22.49
C GLU A 304 8.72 16.78 -22.27
N ILE A 305 9.91 17.26 -22.65
CA ILE A 305 11.16 16.54 -22.47
C ILE A 305 11.66 16.65 -21.04
N VAL A 306 12.13 15.53 -20.50
CA VAL A 306 12.78 15.46 -19.19
C VAL A 306 14.04 14.60 -19.22
N CYS A 307 14.96 14.88 -18.30
CA CYS A 307 16.09 14.00 -18.03
C CYS A 307 15.64 12.79 -17.18
N SER A 308 16.45 11.72 -17.17
CA SER A 308 16.18 10.51 -16.37
C SER A 308 15.91 10.79 -14.89
N LYS A 309 16.60 11.76 -14.28
CA LYS A 309 16.40 12.15 -12.86
C LYS A 309 15.05 12.81 -12.58
N CYS A 310 14.40 13.33 -13.62
CA CYS A 310 13.11 13.99 -13.53
C CYS A 310 11.96 13.11 -14.06
N LEU A 311 12.25 11.85 -14.34
CA LEU A 311 11.32 10.84 -14.77
C LEU A 311 10.76 10.10 -13.55
N VAL A 312 9.48 9.76 -13.61
CA VAL A 312 8.76 8.94 -12.63
C VAL A 312 8.05 7.85 -13.41
N ALA A 313 8.39 6.60 -13.12
CA ALA A 313 7.72 5.44 -13.69
C ALA A 313 6.49 5.12 -12.82
N VAL A 314 5.29 5.25 -13.38
CA VAL A 314 4.03 5.02 -12.67
C VAL A 314 3.41 3.71 -13.15
N PRO A 315 3.25 2.70 -12.27
CA PRO A 315 2.61 1.44 -12.63
C PRO A 315 1.11 1.64 -12.82
N HIS A 316 0.55 1.07 -13.88
CA HIS A 316 -0.89 1.02 -14.10
C HIS A 316 -1.29 -0.24 -14.87
N ALA A 317 -2.54 -0.67 -14.66
CA ALA A 317 -3.12 -1.81 -15.35
C ALA A 317 -3.30 -1.53 -16.84
N ILE A 318 -3.04 -2.55 -17.65
CA ILE A 318 -3.32 -2.54 -19.10
C ILE A 318 -4.16 -3.74 -19.49
N ASP A 319 -4.91 -3.60 -20.57
CA ASP A 319 -5.64 -4.70 -21.18
C ASP A 319 -4.67 -5.56 -22.00
N SER A 320 -4.01 -6.50 -21.32
CA SER A 320 -3.13 -7.47 -21.94
C SER A 320 -3.68 -8.89 -21.82
N SER A 321 -3.65 -9.64 -22.91
CA SER A 321 -3.93 -11.08 -22.91
C SER A 321 -2.73 -11.92 -22.48
N ILE A 322 -1.61 -11.29 -22.11
CA ILE A 322 -0.38 -11.96 -21.65
C ILE A 322 0.17 -11.19 -20.45
N PRO A 323 0.46 -11.87 -19.32
CA PRO A 323 1.08 -11.23 -18.17
C PRO A 323 2.48 -10.67 -18.49
N PRO A 324 2.90 -9.58 -17.82
CA PRO A 324 2.16 -8.82 -16.82
C PRO A 324 1.06 -7.95 -17.44
N ALA A 325 -0.09 -7.83 -16.76
CA ALA A 325 -1.15 -6.88 -17.13
C ALA A 325 -0.93 -5.51 -16.50
N CYS A 326 0.34 -5.15 -16.31
CA CYS A 326 0.79 -3.90 -15.71
C CYS A 326 1.97 -3.38 -16.53
N VAL A 327 1.97 -2.08 -16.82
CA VAL A 327 3.13 -1.38 -17.38
C VAL A 327 3.53 -0.23 -16.48
N LYS A 328 4.81 0.11 -16.50
CA LYS A 328 5.32 1.33 -15.90
C LYS A 328 5.44 2.38 -16.99
N GLU A 329 4.52 3.33 -17.02
CA GLU A 329 4.57 4.43 -17.98
C GLU A 329 5.31 5.62 -17.36
N GLU A 330 6.03 6.35 -18.21
CA GLU A 330 7.00 7.34 -17.76
C GLU A 330 6.42 8.77 -17.81
N TYR A 331 6.48 9.45 -16.67
CA TYR A 331 5.93 10.78 -16.48
C TYR A 331 6.97 11.73 -15.91
N CYS A 332 6.82 13.04 -16.12
CA CYS A 332 7.69 14.00 -15.48
C CYS A 332 7.30 14.23 -14.01
N LYS A 333 8.31 14.43 -13.15
CA LYS A 333 8.12 14.79 -11.73
C LYS A 333 7.16 15.96 -11.53
N ARG A 334 7.20 16.96 -12.43
CA ARG A 334 6.30 18.12 -12.34
C ARG A 334 4.83 17.72 -12.43
N CYS A 335 4.43 16.99 -13.47
CA CYS A 335 3.04 16.55 -13.61
C CYS A 335 2.63 15.59 -12.50
N PHE A 336 3.55 14.73 -12.06
CA PHE A 336 3.34 13.82 -10.96
C PHE A 336 3.02 14.57 -9.65
N LEU A 337 3.84 15.55 -9.27
CA LEU A 337 3.66 16.33 -8.04
C LEU A 337 2.45 17.28 -8.10
N GLU A 338 2.13 17.85 -9.27
CA GLU A 338 0.96 18.72 -9.41
C GLU A 338 -0.37 18.01 -9.06
N ALA A 339 -0.46 16.68 -9.26
CA ALA A 339 -1.64 15.91 -8.85
C ALA A 339 -1.83 15.82 -7.32
N GLN A 340 -0.76 16.05 -6.54
CA GLN A 340 -0.80 16.05 -5.08
C GLN A 340 -1.57 17.27 -4.55
N VAL A 341 -1.38 18.43 -5.19
CA VAL A 341 -1.91 19.73 -4.72
C VAL A 341 -3.37 19.93 -5.11
N SER A 342 -3.77 19.53 -6.33
CA SER A 342 -5.13 19.77 -6.84
C SER A 342 -6.22 19.05 -6.03
N THR A 343 -5.89 17.96 -5.35
CA THR A 343 -6.86 17.16 -4.59
C THR A 343 -7.07 17.74 -3.18
N ARG A 344 -6.03 18.28 -2.55
CA ARG A 344 -6.15 18.95 -1.23
C ARG A 344 -6.98 20.24 -1.28
N GLY A 345 -6.98 20.94 -2.42
CA GLY A 345 -7.79 22.15 -2.61
C GLY A 345 -9.26 21.93 -2.99
N SER A 346 -9.63 20.75 -3.48
CA SER A 346 -11.02 20.48 -3.91
C SER A 346 -11.98 20.18 -2.76
N MET A 347 -11.47 19.95 -1.55
CA MET A 347 -12.31 19.73 -0.36
C MET A 347 -12.50 20.98 0.52
N SER A 348 -11.89 22.13 0.16
CA SER A 348 -11.88 23.31 1.04
C SER A 348 -12.11 24.67 0.36
N ALA A 349 -12.49 24.74 -0.92
CA ALA A 349 -12.61 26.03 -1.59
C ALA A 349 -14.03 26.36 -2.08
N GLY A 350 -14.82 26.93 -1.17
CA GLY A 350 -15.75 27.99 -1.56
C GLY A 350 -14.94 29.23 -1.98
N SER A 351 -15.15 29.69 -3.21
CA SER A 351 -14.94 31.06 -3.71
C SER A 351 -13.68 31.82 -3.22
N ARG A 352 -12.67 31.97 -4.09
CA ARG A 352 -12.18 33.27 -4.62
C ARG A 352 -10.90 33.13 -5.46
N GLY A 353 -10.87 33.85 -6.58
CA GLY A 353 -9.70 34.62 -7.02
C GLY A 353 -8.62 33.88 -7.80
N SER A 354 -8.67 34.03 -9.12
CA SER A 354 -7.57 33.85 -10.06
C SER A 354 -6.34 34.68 -9.69
N GLY A 355 -5.16 34.06 -9.72
CA GLY A 355 -3.86 34.73 -9.62
C GLY A 355 -2.74 33.83 -10.13
N ASP A 356 -2.13 34.22 -11.25
CA ASP A 356 -0.88 33.69 -11.77
C ASP A 356 0.25 33.80 -10.74
N PHE A 357 1.02 32.74 -10.46
CA PHE A 357 2.29 32.89 -9.75
C PHE A 357 3.40 31.92 -10.20
N LEU A 358 4.42 32.55 -10.80
CA LEU A 358 5.88 32.35 -10.81
C LEU A 358 6.52 30.97 -11.11
N LYS A 359 7.24 30.99 -12.24
CA LYS A 359 8.36 30.11 -12.60
C LYS A 359 9.60 30.48 -11.77
N GLY A 360 10.17 29.53 -11.03
CA GLY A 360 11.50 29.62 -10.43
C GLY A 360 12.29 28.33 -10.66
N PRO A 361 13.62 28.37 -10.94
CA PRO A 361 14.41 27.17 -11.19
C PRO A 361 14.88 26.52 -9.87
N PHE A 362 14.49 25.26 -9.66
CA PHE A 362 15.04 24.42 -8.59
C PHE A 362 16.38 23.81 -9.05
N ARG A 363 17.46 24.09 -8.32
CA ARG A 363 18.75 23.40 -8.45
C ARG A 363 18.84 22.30 -7.42
N SER A 364 19.26 21.11 -7.84
CA SER A 364 19.69 20.04 -6.93
C SER A 364 20.90 19.33 -7.56
N ASP A 365 22.05 19.46 -6.91
CA ASP A 365 23.26 18.72 -7.25
C ASP A 365 23.22 17.36 -6.54
N ALA A 366 23.26 16.29 -7.32
CA ALA A 366 23.55 14.94 -6.86
C ALA A 366 23.99 14.12 -8.06
N GLU A 367 25.28 13.81 -8.16
CA GLU A 367 25.84 12.88 -9.13
C GLU A 367 25.40 11.45 -8.80
N ALA A 368 24.91 10.73 -9.81
CA ALA A 368 24.69 9.30 -9.74
C ALA A 368 24.91 8.73 -11.15
N THR A 369 25.91 7.87 -11.25
CA THR A 369 26.27 7.04 -12.41
C THR A 369 25.44 5.76 -12.36
N HIS A 370 24.81 5.36 -13.47
CA HIS A 370 24.16 4.05 -13.58
C HIS A 370 24.76 3.25 -14.74
N SER A 371 25.36 2.11 -14.39
CA SER A 371 25.61 0.98 -15.28
C SER A 371 24.37 0.08 -15.32
N VAL A 372 24.05 -0.43 -16.51
CA VAL A 372 22.96 -1.38 -16.75
C VAL A 372 23.43 -2.78 -16.33
N THR A 373 22.83 -3.32 -15.27
CA THR A 373 22.94 -4.73 -14.88
C THR A 373 21.58 -5.25 -14.42
N SER A 374 21.26 -6.50 -14.78
CA SER A 374 20.07 -7.22 -14.33
C SER A 374 20.01 -7.23 -12.79
N SER A 375 19.05 -6.50 -12.22
CA SER A 375 18.92 -6.35 -10.77
C SER A 375 18.04 -7.44 -10.16
N THR A 376 18.35 -7.80 -8.92
CA THR A 376 17.60 -8.77 -8.13
C THR A 376 16.39 -8.11 -7.48
N GLN A 377 15.40 -8.90 -7.02
CA GLN A 377 14.14 -8.39 -6.47
C GLN A 377 14.32 -7.55 -5.18
N ASP A 378 15.42 -7.76 -4.44
CA ASP A 378 15.78 -6.95 -3.27
C ASP A 378 16.09 -5.50 -3.68
N ASP A 379 16.74 -5.30 -4.83
CA ASP A 379 17.07 -3.97 -5.38
C ASP A 379 15.83 -3.18 -5.84
N GLN A 380 14.72 -3.86 -6.18
CA GLN A 380 13.52 -3.24 -6.74
C GLN A 380 12.56 -2.70 -5.67
N LEU A 381 12.40 -3.41 -4.54
CA LEU A 381 11.67 -2.89 -3.39
C LEU A 381 12.46 -1.75 -2.73
N GLU A 382 13.79 -1.87 -2.66
CA GLU A 382 14.66 -0.75 -2.26
C GLU A 382 14.56 0.43 -3.25
N SER A 383 14.48 0.17 -4.56
CA SER A 383 14.23 1.21 -5.56
C SER A 383 12.87 1.89 -5.38
N TYR A 384 11.80 1.14 -5.11
CA TYR A 384 10.45 1.65 -4.80
C TYR A 384 10.43 2.48 -3.51
N MET A 385 11.09 1.99 -2.44
CA MET A 385 11.24 2.72 -1.19
C MET A 385 12.15 3.96 -1.33
N SER A 386 13.19 3.90 -2.16
CA SER A 386 14.16 4.98 -2.40
C SER A 386 13.59 6.11 -3.26
N THR A 387 12.89 5.76 -4.34
CA THR A 387 12.17 6.75 -5.18
C THR A 387 11.00 7.38 -4.43
N GLY A 388 10.23 6.60 -3.65
CA GLY A 388 9.13 7.11 -2.82
C GLY A 388 9.59 8.12 -1.75
N ASN A 389 10.62 7.77 -0.98
CA ASN A 389 11.10 8.62 0.12
C ASN A 389 11.74 9.94 -0.34
N THR A 390 12.34 9.97 -1.54
CA THR A 390 12.99 11.18 -2.08
C THR A 390 11.96 12.15 -2.70
N ILE A 391 10.86 11.62 -3.24
CA ILE A 391 9.83 12.45 -3.89
C ILE A 391 8.93 13.15 -2.86
N VAL A 392 8.60 12.49 -1.74
CA VAL A 392 7.71 13.03 -0.69
C VAL A 392 8.40 14.09 0.19
N LYS A 393 9.74 14.02 0.37
CA LYS A 393 10.51 14.91 1.27
C LYS A 393 10.89 16.30 0.71
N THR A 394 10.43 16.68 -0.48
CA THR A 394 10.75 18.02 -1.02
C THR A 394 9.81 19.07 -0.40
N GLU A 395 10.17 19.58 0.78
CA GLU A 395 9.42 20.64 1.48
C GLU A 395 9.35 21.94 0.67
N VAL A 396 8.15 22.52 0.62
CA VAL A 396 7.88 23.88 0.13
C VAL A 396 8.31 24.85 1.22
N LEU A 397 9.27 25.73 0.92
CA LEU A 397 9.65 26.83 1.81
C LEU A 397 8.45 27.78 2.03
N VAL A 398 8.03 27.94 3.29
CA VAL A 398 7.10 28.98 3.75
C VAL A 398 7.86 29.92 4.72
N PRO A 399 7.64 31.25 4.73
CA PRO A 399 8.47 32.18 5.50
C PRO A 399 8.29 32.01 7.02
N ALA A 400 9.37 32.30 7.74
CA ALA A 400 9.60 31.97 9.15
C ALA A 400 8.75 32.76 10.17
N THR A 401 8.28 32.03 11.19
CA THR A 401 7.94 32.48 12.56
C THR A 401 8.43 31.41 13.57
N PRO A 402 8.66 31.73 14.87
CA PRO A 402 9.82 31.23 15.59
C PRO A 402 9.75 29.82 16.21
N SER A 403 10.92 29.18 16.15
CA SER A 403 11.52 28.05 16.91
C SER A 403 10.83 26.68 16.97
N ARG A 404 11.12 25.84 15.95
CA ARG A 404 11.06 24.37 15.97
C ARG A 404 12.08 23.72 16.92
N ASP A 405 13.09 24.47 17.38
CA ASP A 405 14.20 23.91 18.17
C ASP A 405 13.81 23.57 19.62
N ALA A 406 12.80 24.23 20.21
CA ALA A 406 12.37 23.94 21.58
C ALA A 406 11.67 22.57 21.71
N MET A 407 10.87 22.16 20.72
CA MET A 407 10.14 20.88 20.75
C MET A 407 11.03 19.67 20.44
N LEU A 408 12.09 19.84 19.64
CA LEU A 408 13.04 18.77 19.32
C LEU A 408 13.92 18.42 20.53
N VAL A 409 14.27 19.41 21.34
CA VAL A 409 15.06 19.20 22.58
C VAL A 409 14.22 18.46 23.63
N ASP A 410 12.94 18.80 23.79
CA ASP A 410 12.06 18.09 24.74
C ASP A 410 11.79 16.62 24.31
N SER A 411 11.63 16.36 23.01
CA SER A 411 11.42 15.02 22.50
C SER A 411 12.66 14.12 22.64
N ALA A 412 13.86 14.67 22.38
CA ALA A 412 15.12 13.95 22.57
C ALA A 412 15.41 13.67 24.05
N THR A 413 15.06 14.62 24.94
CA THR A 413 15.23 14.45 26.39
C THR A 413 14.29 13.39 26.94
N ALA A 414 13.03 13.36 26.50
CA ALA A 414 12.07 12.32 26.86
C ALA A 414 12.48 10.92 26.37
N ALA A 415 13.01 10.83 25.14
CA ALA A 415 13.52 9.57 24.59
C ALA A 415 14.75 9.07 25.38
N PHE A 416 15.64 9.97 25.80
CA PHE A 416 16.81 9.61 26.60
C PHE A 416 16.44 9.15 28.01
N SER A 417 15.46 9.80 28.66
CA SER A 417 14.94 9.37 29.96
C SER A 417 14.26 8.00 29.91
N GLN A 418 13.49 7.71 28.84
CA GLN A 418 12.92 6.37 28.64
C GLN A 418 14.00 5.30 28.43
N LEU A 419 15.06 5.63 27.69
CA LEU A 419 16.17 4.71 27.48
C LEU A 419 16.94 4.41 28.79
N GLN A 420 17.16 5.43 29.63
CA GLN A 420 17.76 5.26 30.96
C GLN A 420 16.90 4.38 31.88
N LEU A 421 15.58 4.59 31.89
CA LEU A 421 14.65 3.75 32.65
C LEU A 421 14.67 2.29 32.19
N SER A 422 14.72 2.06 30.87
CA SER A 422 14.84 0.70 30.31
C SER A 422 16.16 0.02 30.69
N ILE A 423 17.27 0.76 30.71
CA ILE A 423 18.58 0.22 31.12
C ILE A 423 18.57 -0.16 32.59
N GLU A 424 17.97 0.66 33.46
CA GLU A 424 17.93 0.39 34.90
C GLU A 424 17.03 -0.81 35.23
N GLN A 425 15.91 -0.96 34.52
CA GLN A 425 15.05 -2.15 34.61
C GLN A 425 15.78 -3.42 34.15
N GLN A 426 16.56 -3.34 33.07
CA GLN A 426 17.37 -4.48 32.61
C GLN A 426 18.45 -4.87 33.63
N LYS A 427 19.11 -3.89 34.29
CA LYS A 427 20.06 -4.18 35.37
C LYS A 427 19.40 -4.86 36.56
N GLN A 428 18.19 -4.42 36.96
CA GLN A 428 17.44 -5.08 38.03
C GLN A 428 17.09 -6.53 37.68
N LEU A 429 16.65 -6.79 36.44
CA LEU A 429 16.32 -8.14 35.98
C LEU A 429 17.55 -9.06 36.00
N VAL A 430 18.70 -8.57 35.53
CA VAL A 430 19.97 -9.31 35.56
C VAL A 430 20.41 -9.60 36.99
N SER A 431 20.28 -8.63 37.89
CA SER A 431 20.60 -8.80 39.32
C SER A 431 19.72 -9.89 39.96
N GLN A 432 18.41 -9.86 39.70
CA GLN A 432 17.48 -10.88 40.19
C GLN A 432 17.81 -12.28 39.64
N MET A 433 18.16 -12.39 38.36
CA MET A 433 18.59 -13.65 37.76
C MET A 433 19.89 -14.17 38.39
N GLN A 434 20.87 -13.30 38.65
CA GLN A 434 22.12 -13.68 39.31
C GLN A 434 21.88 -14.16 40.75
N GLU A 435 20.96 -13.52 41.48
CA GLU A 435 20.62 -13.92 42.84
C GLU A 435 19.89 -15.28 42.87
N GLN A 436 19.00 -15.54 41.90
CA GLN A 436 18.36 -16.85 41.74
C GLN A 436 19.35 -17.96 41.38
N LEU A 437 20.35 -17.66 40.52
CA LEU A 437 21.40 -18.61 40.17
C LEU A 437 22.30 -18.93 41.38
N LYS A 438 22.65 -17.92 42.19
CA LYS A 438 23.39 -18.13 43.44
C LYS A 438 22.62 -18.98 44.46
N LYS A 439 21.32 -18.72 44.63
CA LYS A 439 20.43 -19.54 45.49
C LYS A 439 20.34 -20.99 45.01
N ARG A 440 20.33 -21.23 43.70
CA ARG A 440 20.37 -22.59 43.12
C ARG A 440 21.70 -23.31 43.29
N SER A 441 22.82 -22.58 43.31
CA SER A 441 24.15 -23.17 43.53
C SER A 441 24.49 -23.50 45.01
N GLN A 442 23.61 -23.13 45.95
CA GLN A 442 23.80 -23.35 47.40
C GLN A 442 22.83 -24.40 47.99
N LEU A 443 22.04 -25.08 47.16
CA LEU A 443 21.30 -26.26 47.57
C LEU A 443 22.25 -27.48 47.55
N PRO A 444 22.37 -28.23 48.66
CA PRO A 444 23.29 -29.38 48.78
C PRO A 444 22.91 -30.56 47.88
#